data_AF-A0A838IK21-F1
#
_entry.id   AF-A0A838IK21-F1
#
_cell.length_a   1.000
_cell.length_b   1.000
_cell.length_c   1.000
_cell.angle_alpha   90.00
_cell.angle_beta   90.00
_cell.angle_gamma   90.00
#
_symmetry.space_group_name_H-M   'P 1'
#
loop_
_entity.id
_entity.type
_entity.pdbx_description
1 polymer ?
#
loop_
_entity_poly.entity_id
_entity_poly.type
_entity_poly.pdbx_seq_one_letter_code
_entity_poly.pdbx_strand_id
1 'polypeptide(L)'
;MQLSNSPMILRLLCACLLVTFVALSGACGDEEPKRSNNAGGDDVGKTTEDVEDEDDERTIAIVGTWKTNYNSTETITASRWGLEDIVEFKNAERWVITVNTAATESANQGTEGRYNKIVWTQPRHGSFHYCWTEIGRLTLDQVKAGNKEVDESNLATGCLGENWKKLEAL
;
A
#
# COMPACT_ATOMS: atom_id res chain seq x y z
N MET A 1 40.09 0.69 -40.10
CA MET A 1 40.30 0.45 -38.66
C MET A 1 38.93 0.21 -38.03
N GLN A 2 38.82 -0.98 -37.43
CA GLN A 2 37.82 -1.54 -36.51
C GLN A 2 36.30 -1.30 -36.72
N LEU A 3 35.68 -2.43 -37.06
CA LEU A 3 34.28 -2.81 -36.90
C LEU A 3 33.91 -2.84 -35.40
N SER A 4 32.80 -2.21 -35.02
CA SER A 4 32.20 -2.36 -33.68
C SER A 4 31.06 -3.37 -33.74
N ASN A 5 31.27 -4.50 -33.08
CA ASN A 5 30.33 -5.59 -32.91
C ASN A 5 29.28 -5.24 -31.84
N SER A 6 28.00 -5.33 -32.19
CA SER A 6 26.90 -5.37 -31.21
C SER A 6 26.38 -6.82 -31.10
N PRO A 7 26.42 -7.47 -29.93
CA PRO A 7 25.68 -8.71 -29.73
C PRO A 7 24.25 -8.41 -29.26
N MET A 8 23.28 -8.64 -30.17
CA MET A 8 21.88 -8.90 -29.83
C MET A 8 21.81 -10.21 -29.02
N ILE A 9 21.58 -10.12 -27.71
CA ILE A 9 21.30 -11.30 -26.88
C ILE A 9 19.78 -11.51 -26.80
N LEU A 10 19.35 -12.37 -27.73
CA LEU A 10 18.56 -13.57 -27.52
C LEU A 10 17.27 -13.45 -26.68
N ARG A 11 16.17 -13.46 -27.43
CA ARG A 11 14.80 -13.75 -26.98
C ARG A 11 14.74 -15.10 -26.27
N LEU A 12 14.32 -15.12 -25.01
CA LEU A 12 13.87 -16.35 -24.35
C LEU A 12 12.34 -16.36 -24.32
N LEU A 13 11.78 -17.14 -25.23
CA LEU A 13 10.40 -17.63 -25.20
C LEU A 13 10.22 -18.45 -23.91
N CYS A 14 9.45 -17.95 -22.96
CA CYS A 14 8.95 -18.79 -21.86
C CYS A 14 7.56 -19.29 -22.26
N ALA A 15 7.51 -20.59 -22.53
CA ALA A 15 6.37 -21.31 -23.03
C ALA A 15 5.31 -21.55 -21.94
N CYS A 16 4.07 -21.59 -22.43
CA CYS A 16 2.82 -21.99 -21.78
C CYS A 16 2.96 -22.98 -20.61
N LEU A 17 2.35 -22.61 -19.48
CA LEU A 17 1.78 -23.56 -18.55
C LEU A 17 0.32 -23.15 -18.30
N LEU A 18 -0.55 -23.64 -19.19
CA LEU A 18 -2.00 -23.65 -18.98
C LEU A 18 -2.31 -24.67 -17.89
N VAL A 19 -2.53 -24.18 -16.66
CA VAL A 19 -3.11 -25.00 -15.59
C VAL A 19 -4.63 -24.85 -15.69
N THR A 20 -5.28 -25.89 -16.20
CA THR A 20 -6.73 -26.02 -16.22
C THR A 20 -7.24 -26.24 -14.79
N PHE A 21 -7.92 -25.22 -14.24
CA PHE A 21 -8.64 -25.35 -12.98
C PHE A 21 -9.91 -26.19 -13.20
N VAL A 22 -9.96 -27.34 -12.55
CA VAL A 22 -11.14 -28.21 -12.45
C VAL A 22 -12.16 -27.52 -11.54
N ALA A 23 -13.30 -27.13 -12.11
CA ALA A 23 -14.45 -26.65 -11.34
C ALA A 23 -15.13 -27.84 -10.67
N LEU A 24 -14.99 -27.95 -9.34
CA LEU A 24 -15.88 -28.78 -8.51
C LEU A 24 -17.05 -27.91 -8.05
N SER A 25 -18.23 -28.24 -8.57
CA SER A 25 -19.54 -27.79 -8.11
C SER A 25 -19.79 -28.32 -6.69
N GLY A 26 -19.75 -27.43 -5.71
CA GLY A 26 -20.23 -27.66 -4.35
C GLY A 26 -21.56 -26.96 -4.12
N ALA A 27 -22.63 -27.74 -4.04
CA ALA A 27 -23.97 -27.32 -3.67
C ALA A 27 -24.05 -27.03 -2.16
N CYS A 28 -24.71 -25.92 -1.79
CA CYS A 28 -25.31 -25.65 -0.47
C CYS A 28 -26.58 -24.83 -0.81
N GLY A 29 -27.81 -25.30 -0.60
CA GLY A 29 -28.33 -25.93 0.60
C GLY A 29 -29.13 -24.86 1.35
N ASP A 30 -30.37 -24.62 0.90
CA ASP A 30 -31.34 -23.73 1.54
C ASP A 30 -31.74 -24.31 2.91
N GLU A 31 -31.36 -23.65 4.00
CA GLU A 31 -32.03 -23.83 5.29
C GLU A 31 -32.29 -22.47 5.96
N GLU A 32 -33.56 -22.11 5.95
CA GLU A 32 -34.18 -20.95 6.57
C GLU A 32 -34.49 -21.27 8.05
N PRO A 33 -33.92 -20.57 9.05
CA PRO A 33 -34.40 -20.68 10.43
C PRO A 33 -35.33 -19.52 10.80
N LYS A 34 -36.46 -19.96 11.35
CA LYS A 34 -37.62 -19.21 11.82
C LYS A 34 -37.28 -18.03 12.73
N ARG A 35 -37.93 -16.92 12.41
CA ARG A 35 -38.24 -15.78 13.28
C ARG A 35 -38.92 -16.27 14.58
N SER A 36 -38.34 -15.91 15.73
CA SER A 36 -39.01 -15.98 17.04
C SER A 36 -38.82 -14.66 17.77
N ASN A 37 -39.93 -13.94 17.99
CA ASN A 37 -39.98 -12.76 18.82
C ASN A 37 -40.14 -13.21 20.28
N ASN A 38 -39.22 -12.83 21.18
CA ASN A 38 -39.48 -12.88 22.61
C ASN A 38 -39.25 -11.49 23.22
N ALA A 39 -40.31 -10.99 23.82
CA ALA A 39 -40.36 -9.79 24.62
C ALA A 39 -40.10 -10.14 26.10
N GLY A 40 -39.52 -9.18 26.83
CA GLY A 40 -39.65 -9.08 28.28
C GLY A 40 -38.44 -9.55 29.08
N GLY A 41 -37.82 -8.62 29.82
CA GLY A 41 -36.83 -8.91 30.84
C GLY A 41 -36.01 -7.68 31.18
N ASP A 42 -36.52 -6.85 32.10
CA ASP A 42 -35.72 -5.92 32.88
C ASP A 42 -34.62 -6.70 33.61
N ASP A 43 -33.34 -6.40 33.38
CA ASP A 43 -32.33 -6.59 34.42
C ASP A 43 -31.07 -5.73 34.23
N VAL A 44 -30.54 -5.41 35.40
CA VAL A 44 -29.50 -4.51 35.81
C VAL A 44 -28.12 -4.90 35.27
N GLY A 45 -27.35 -3.87 34.90
CA GLY A 45 -25.88 -3.91 34.94
C GLY A 45 -25.21 -4.43 33.68
N LYS A 46 -25.19 -3.60 32.61
CA LYS A 46 -24.24 -3.82 31.52
C LYS A 46 -22.91 -3.14 31.85
N THR A 47 -21.96 -4.02 32.08
CA THR A 47 -20.51 -3.87 32.11
C THR A 47 -19.99 -2.91 31.05
N THR A 48 -19.00 -2.11 31.45
CA THR A 48 -18.05 -1.41 30.60
C THR A 48 -17.26 -2.44 29.79
N GLU A 49 -17.82 -2.84 28.66
CA GLU A 49 -17.18 -3.70 27.66
C GLU A 49 -16.77 -2.81 26.49
N ASP A 50 -15.46 -2.67 26.35
CA ASP A 50 -14.77 -2.72 25.06
C ASP A 50 -15.38 -1.86 23.95
N VAL A 51 -15.13 -0.55 24.03
CA VAL A 51 -15.00 0.24 22.80
C VAL A 51 -13.68 -0.20 22.17
N GLU A 52 -13.70 -1.33 21.45
CA GLU A 52 -12.68 -1.61 20.46
C GLU A 52 -12.69 -0.41 19.51
N ASP A 53 -11.55 0.30 19.45
CA ASP A 53 -11.29 1.41 18.53
C ASP A 53 -11.45 0.91 17.08
N GLU A 54 -12.69 0.79 16.60
CA GLU A 54 -13.01 0.56 15.18
C GLU A 54 -12.71 1.81 14.33
N ASP A 55 -12.09 2.84 14.93
CA ASP A 55 -11.87 4.14 14.31
C ASP A 55 -10.56 4.24 13.49
N ASP A 56 -9.70 3.21 13.52
CA ASP A 56 -8.35 3.30 12.93
C ASP A 56 -8.23 2.74 11.48
N GLU A 57 -9.34 2.29 10.86
CA GLU A 57 -9.32 1.94 9.43
C GLU A 57 -9.59 3.15 8.52
N ARG A 58 -10.18 4.22 9.05
CA ARG A 58 -10.55 5.42 8.28
C ARG A 58 -9.39 6.40 8.10
N THR A 59 -8.30 6.21 8.84
CA THR A 59 -7.11 7.03 8.81
C THR A 59 -5.88 6.17 8.59
N ILE A 60 -4.87 6.67 7.87
CA ILE A 60 -3.61 5.95 7.73
C ILE A 60 -2.88 5.87 9.08
N ALA A 61 -2.37 4.70 9.45
CA ALA A 61 -1.81 4.43 10.79
C ALA A 61 -0.49 5.18 11.11
N ILE A 62 0.06 5.94 10.16
CA ILE A 62 1.35 6.64 10.26
C ILE A 62 1.23 8.15 10.07
N VAL A 63 0.05 8.71 10.39
CA VAL A 63 -0.12 10.17 10.52
C VAL A 63 0.88 10.73 11.52
N GLY A 64 1.56 11.81 11.13
CA GLY A 64 2.54 12.48 11.95
C GLY A 64 3.48 13.37 11.17
N THR A 65 4.38 14.01 11.90
CA THR A 65 5.51 14.75 11.32
C THR A 65 6.78 13.97 11.62
N TRP A 66 7.54 13.71 10.56
CA TRP A 66 8.66 12.78 10.58
C TRP A 66 9.93 13.47 10.10
N LYS A 67 11.06 13.14 10.72
CA LYS A 67 12.39 13.47 10.23
C LYS A 67 12.84 12.42 9.23
N THR A 68 13.32 12.85 8.07
CA THR A 68 13.91 11.96 7.08
C THR A 68 15.38 11.68 7.39
N ASN A 69 15.94 10.60 6.81
CA ASN A 69 17.38 10.34 6.83
C ASN A 69 18.24 11.41 6.10
N TYR A 70 17.61 12.39 5.45
CA TYR A 70 18.27 13.53 4.80
C TYR A 70 18.20 14.82 5.64
N ASN A 71 17.80 14.73 6.91
CA ASN A 71 17.57 15.87 7.81
C ASN A 71 16.49 16.85 7.32
N SER A 72 15.60 16.44 6.42
CA SER A 72 14.38 17.17 6.09
C SER A 72 13.21 16.68 6.96
N THR A 73 12.09 17.39 6.88
CA THR A 73 10.83 16.99 7.50
C THR A 73 9.84 16.53 6.44
N GLU A 74 9.07 15.50 6.77
CA GLU A 74 7.98 14.96 5.96
C GLU A 74 6.72 14.87 6.83
N THR A 75 5.58 15.33 6.32
CA THR A 75 4.31 15.34 7.06
C THR A 75 3.33 14.41 6.37
N ILE A 76 2.77 13.49 7.16
CA ILE A 76 1.72 12.56 6.72
C ILE A 76 0.47 12.92 7.52
N THR A 77 -0.62 13.22 6.81
CA THR A 77 -1.93 13.49 7.39
C THR A 77 -2.92 12.41 6.95
N ALA A 78 -4.15 12.46 7.44
CA ALA A 78 -5.19 11.51 7.03
C ALA A 78 -5.46 11.50 5.51
N SER A 79 -5.14 12.61 4.82
CA SER A 79 -5.45 12.79 3.40
C SER A 79 -4.24 13.11 2.53
N ARG A 80 -3.03 13.25 3.10
CA ARG A 80 -1.85 13.66 2.35
C ARG A 80 -0.59 12.96 2.83
N TRP A 81 0.32 12.71 1.89
CA TRP A 81 1.69 12.27 2.16
C TRP A 81 2.65 13.29 1.54
N GLY A 82 3.22 14.16 2.37
CA GLY A 82 4.00 15.29 1.90
C GLY A 82 3.16 16.24 1.05
N LEU A 83 3.47 16.29 -0.25
CA LEU A 83 2.75 17.12 -1.22
C LEU A 83 1.70 16.36 -2.02
N GLU A 84 1.64 15.03 -1.89
CA GLU A 84 0.75 14.16 -2.63
C GLU A 84 -0.55 13.92 -1.85
N ASP A 85 -1.68 13.78 -2.54
CA ASP A 85 -2.95 13.45 -1.91
C ASP A 85 -3.10 11.93 -1.81
N ILE A 86 -3.60 11.44 -0.68
CA ILE A 86 -3.87 10.01 -0.46
C ILE A 86 -5.18 9.65 -1.15
N VAL A 87 -5.14 8.65 -2.02
CA VAL A 87 -6.29 8.14 -2.77
C VAL A 87 -6.89 6.91 -2.09
N GLU A 88 -6.02 5.99 -1.65
CA GLU A 88 -6.41 4.72 -1.06
C GLU A 88 -5.28 4.17 -0.19
N PHE A 89 -5.59 3.47 0.90
CA PHE A 89 -4.58 2.82 1.74
C PHE A 89 -5.15 1.56 2.40
N LYS A 90 -4.24 0.70 2.88
CA LYS A 90 -4.54 -0.45 3.74
C LYS A 90 -3.52 -0.54 4.84
N ASN A 91 -3.91 -0.25 6.08
CA ASN A 91 -3.02 -0.28 7.24
C ASN A 91 -2.47 -1.69 7.52
N ALA A 92 -3.33 -2.72 7.47
CA ALA A 92 -2.93 -4.11 7.70
C ALA A 92 -1.86 -4.61 6.70
N GLU A 93 -1.97 -4.18 5.44
CA GLU A 93 -1.04 -4.54 4.36
C GLU A 93 0.11 -3.52 4.19
N ARG A 94 0.08 -2.42 4.96
CA ARG A 94 1.06 -1.33 4.98
C ARG A 94 1.37 -0.74 3.60
N TRP A 95 0.33 -0.37 2.86
CA TRP A 95 0.48 0.36 1.60
C TRP A 95 -0.50 1.52 1.46
N VAL A 96 -0.10 2.50 0.65
CA VAL A 96 -0.87 3.68 0.27
C VAL A 96 -0.67 3.98 -1.21
N ILE A 97 -1.73 4.43 -1.85
CA ILE A 97 -1.72 4.99 -3.20
C ILE A 97 -1.94 6.49 -3.06
N THR A 98 -1.07 7.25 -3.71
CA THR A 98 -1.12 8.71 -3.72
C THR A 98 -1.27 9.23 -5.14
N VAL A 99 -1.69 10.48 -5.28
CA VAL A 99 -1.73 11.23 -6.54
C VAL A 99 -0.98 12.55 -6.39
N ASN A 100 -0.15 12.85 -7.37
CA ASN A 100 0.58 14.13 -7.43
C ASN A 100 -0.40 15.26 -7.74
N THR A 101 -0.66 16.15 -6.78
CA THR A 101 -1.60 17.27 -6.94
C THR A 101 -0.96 18.61 -7.30
N ALA A 102 0.36 18.70 -7.23
CA ALA A 102 1.08 19.89 -7.62
C ALA A 102 2.05 19.58 -8.76
N ALA A 103 2.00 20.40 -9.81
CA ALA A 103 3.16 20.66 -10.65
C ALA A 103 4.18 21.43 -9.80
N THR A 104 4.86 20.78 -8.86
CA THR A 104 5.92 21.45 -8.12
C THR A 104 7.02 21.85 -9.10
N GLU A 105 7.37 23.14 -9.10
CA GLU A 105 8.28 23.73 -10.10
C GLU A 105 9.68 23.07 -10.13
N SER A 106 10.04 22.30 -9.09
CA SER A 106 11.40 21.82 -8.87
C SER A 106 11.63 20.31 -8.96
N ALA A 107 10.60 19.46 -9.09
CA ALA A 107 10.86 18.01 -9.10
C ALA A 107 10.36 17.27 -10.34
N ASN A 108 9.18 17.57 -10.89
CA ASN A 108 8.61 16.71 -11.92
C ASN A 108 7.53 17.40 -12.78
N GLN A 109 7.91 18.40 -13.59
CA GLN A 109 7.02 18.93 -14.62
C GLN A 109 6.46 17.76 -15.46
N GLY A 110 5.14 17.71 -15.63
CA GLY A 110 4.45 16.62 -16.37
C GLY A 110 4.08 15.38 -15.55
N THR A 111 4.15 15.46 -14.21
CA THR A 111 3.69 14.38 -13.33
C THR A 111 2.44 14.68 -12.50
N GLU A 112 1.84 15.85 -12.68
CA GLU A 112 0.53 16.17 -12.13
C GLU A 112 -0.51 15.12 -12.56
N GLY A 113 -1.35 14.71 -11.63
CA GLY A 113 -2.36 13.68 -11.85
C GLY A 113 -1.82 12.27 -12.01
N ARG A 114 -0.51 12.04 -11.83
CA ARG A 114 0.08 10.70 -11.81
C ARG A 114 -0.01 10.07 -10.43
N TYR A 115 -0.18 8.76 -10.44
CA TYR A 115 -0.37 7.95 -9.24
C TYR A 115 0.91 7.21 -8.86
N ASN A 116 1.11 7.04 -7.55
CA ASN A 116 2.21 6.27 -6.97
C ASN A 116 1.66 5.22 -6.01
N LYS A 117 2.42 4.15 -5.74
CA LYS A 117 2.18 3.24 -4.62
C LYS A 117 3.40 3.22 -3.72
N ILE A 118 3.14 3.43 -2.44
CA ILE A 118 4.14 3.41 -1.37
C ILE A 118 3.79 2.26 -0.44
N VAL A 119 4.81 1.53 0.00
CA VAL A 119 4.70 0.50 1.03
C VAL A 119 5.62 0.86 2.18
N TRP A 120 5.27 0.46 3.40
CA TRP A 120 6.08 0.75 4.59
C TRP A 120 6.26 -0.44 5.52
N THR A 121 7.35 -0.43 6.27
CA THR A 121 7.62 -1.42 7.32
C THR A 121 6.78 -1.13 8.55
N GLN A 122 6.49 -2.14 9.38
CA GLN A 122 5.87 -1.92 10.68
C GLN A 122 6.64 -0.86 11.51
N PRO A 123 5.99 0.22 11.99
CA PRO A 123 6.63 1.18 12.87
C PRO A 123 7.17 0.52 14.14
N ARG A 124 8.43 0.80 14.48
CA ARG A 124 9.10 0.31 15.70
C ARG A 124 9.97 1.42 16.29
N HIS A 125 9.87 1.60 17.61
CA HIS A 125 10.66 2.60 18.36
C HIS A 125 10.59 4.01 17.75
N GLY A 126 9.40 4.44 17.32
CA GLY A 126 9.19 5.76 16.72
C GLY A 126 9.81 5.94 15.33
N SER A 127 10.10 4.86 14.61
CA SER A 127 10.60 4.95 13.24
C SER A 127 10.02 3.87 12.34
N PHE A 128 10.02 4.13 11.04
CA PHE A 128 9.71 3.16 10.00
C PHE A 128 10.46 3.49 8.70
N HIS A 129 10.42 2.57 7.76
CA HIS A 129 10.97 2.76 6.42
C HIS A 129 9.87 2.64 5.37
N TYR A 130 10.01 3.36 4.27
CA TYR A 130 9.08 3.26 3.15
C TYR A 130 9.79 3.18 1.80
N CYS A 131 9.07 2.62 0.83
CA CYS A 131 9.53 2.40 -0.54
C CYS A 131 8.42 2.70 -1.53
N TRP A 132 8.75 3.34 -2.66
CA TRP A 132 7.83 3.41 -3.79
C TRP A 132 7.93 2.11 -4.60
N THR A 133 6.82 1.41 -4.72
CA THR A 133 6.70 0.23 -5.59
C THR A 133 6.23 0.63 -6.99
N GLU A 134 5.40 1.67 -7.08
CA GLU A 134 4.94 2.26 -8.34
C GLU A 134 5.12 3.77 -8.31
N ILE A 135 5.62 4.33 -9.41
CA ILE A 135 5.94 5.76 -9.52
C ILE A 135 5.38 6.28 -10.84
N GLY A 136 4.63 7.38 -10.80
CA GLY A 136 4.26 8.15 -11.98
C GLY A 136 3.32 7.44 -12.96
N ARG A 137 2.45 6.54 -12.48
CA ARG A 137 1.47 5.84 -13.32
C ARG A 137 0.35 6.78 -13.75
N LEU A 138 -0.21 6.55 -14.94
CA LEU A 138 -1.24 7.43 -15.51
C LEU A 138 -2.63 7.17 -14.92
N THR A 139 -2.88 5.96 -14.43
CA THR A 139 -4.18 5.57 -13.89
C THR A 139 -4.03 4.82 -12.57
N LEU A 140 -5.08 4.88 -11.75
CA LEU A 140 -5.17 4.10 -10.52
C LEU A 140 -5.06 2.59 -10.79
N ASP A 141 -5.70 2.10 -11.86
CA ASP A 141 -5.65 0.68 -12.23
C ASP A 141 -4.24 0.20 -12.56
N GLN A 142 -3.41 1.03 -13.21
CA GLN A 142 -2.01 0.69 -13.47
C GLN A 142 -1.20 0.52 -12.17
N VAL A 143 -1.50 1.34 -11.15
CA VAL A 143 -0.87 1.22 -9.84
C VAL A 143 -1.33 -0.04 -9.13
N LYS A 144 -2.63 -0.33 -9.15
CA LYS A 144 -3.22 -1.52 -8.50
C LYS A 144 -2.77 -2.83 -9.14
N ALA A 145 -2.60 -2.84 -10.46
CA ALA A 145 -2.08 -4.00 -11.19
C ALA A 145 -0.55 -4.19 -11.02
N GLY A 146 0.15 -3.19 -10.49
CA GLY A 146 1.58 -3.26 -10.21
C GLY A 146 1.88 -4.30 -9.14
N ASN A 147 2.82 -5.21 -9.44
CA ASN A 147 3.21 -6.33 -8.58
C ASN A 147 4.70 -6.30 -8.25
N LYS A 148 5.34 -5.12 -8.27
CA LYS A 148 6.74 -5.02 -7.89
C LYS A 148 6.89 -5.38 -6.42
N GLU A 149 7.58 -6.47 -6.17
CA GLU A 149 7.93 -6.91 -4.83
C GLU A 149 9.09 -6.07 -4.28
N VAL A 150 9.08 -5.91 -2.97
CA VAL A 150 10.15 -5.27 -2.20
C VAL A 150 10.54 -6.18 -1.06
N ASP A 151 11.80 -6.07 -0.63
CA ASP A 151 12.32 -6.84 0.48
C ASP A 151 12.47 -5.93 1.71
N GLU A 152 11.52 -6.02 2.64
CA GLU A 152 11.54 -5.30 3.92
C GLU A 152 12.69 -5.77 4.84
N SER A 153 13.25 -6.96 4.61
CA SER A 153 14.38 -7.49 5.40
C SER A 153 15.73 -6.92 4.93
N ASN A 154 15.78 -6.37 3.72
CA ASN A 154 16.95 -5.75 3.14
C ASN A 154 16.72 -4.25 2.89
N LEU A 155 16.90 -3.44 3.93
CA LEU A 155 16.66 -2.01 3.85
C LEU A 155 17.66 -1.25 2.94
N ALA A 156 18.79 -1.87 2.58
CA ALA A 156 19.82 -1.25 1.77
C ALA A 156 19.55 -1.33 0.26
N THR A 157 18.93 -2.42 -0.22
CA THR A 157 18.66 -2.61 -1.66
C THR A 157 17.30 -3.20 -1.99
N GLY A 158 16.48 -3.49 -0.98
CA GLY A 158 15.18 -4.15 -1.15
C GLY A 158 14.10 -3.27 -1.78
N CYS A 159 14.34 -1.96 -1.95
CA CYS A 159 13.39 -1.05 -2.59
C CYS A 159 13.70 -0.88 -4.07
N LEU A 160 13.33 -1.89 -4.90
CA LEU A 160 13.61 -1.89 -6.34
C LEU A 160 15.11 -1.75 -6.69
N GLY A 161 16.00 -2.26 -5.83
CA GLY A 161 17.46 -2.13 -5.96
C GLY A 161 18.05 -0.93 -5.23
N GLU A 162 17.22 -0.05 -4.67
CA GLU A 162 17.61 1.15 -3.93
C GLU A 162 17.42 0.97 -2.42
N ASN A 163 18.00 1.92 -1.66
CA ASN A 163 17.79 2.01 -0.23
C ASN A 163 16.35 2.42 0.09
N TRP A 164 15.78 1.82 1.13
CA TRP A 164 14.54 2.30 1.71
C TRP A 164 14.75 3.67 2.39
N LYS A 165 13.71 4.52 2.37
CA LYS A 165 13.75 5.82 3.04
C LYS A 165 13.29 5.69 4.47
N LYS A 166 14.05 6.23 5.43
CA LYS A 166 13.73 6.16 6.86
C LYS A 166 12.99 7.42 7.30
N LEU A 167 11.95 7.23 8.11
CA LEU A 167 11.20 8.26 8.82
C LEU A 167 11.28 8.01 10.33
N GLU A 168 11.67 9.06 11.08
CA GLU A 168 11.76 9.06 12.54
C GLU A 168 10.78 10.09 13.10
N ALA A 169 9.97 9.74 14.09
CA ALA A 169 9.02 10.65 14.69
C ALA A 169 9.76 11.85 15.32
N LEU A 170 9.23 13.06 15.10
CA LEU A 170 9.73 14.28 15.73
C LEU A 170 9.18 14.47 17.15
#